data_AF-A0A3N5GMT3-F1
#
_entry.id   AF-A0A3N5GMT3-F1
#
_cell.length_a   1.000
_cell.length_b   1.000
_cell.length_c   1.000
_cell.angle_alpha   90.00
_cell.angle_beta   90.00
_cell.angle_gamma   90.00
#
_symmetry.space_group_name_H-M   'P 1'
#
loop_
_entity.id
_entity.type
_entity.pdbx_description
1 polymer ?
#
loop_
_entity_poly.entity_id
_entity_poly.type
_entity_poly.pdbx_seq_one_letter_code
_entity_poly.pdbx_strand_id
1 'polypeptide(L)'
;MKRLISAKTNARVGLGAAALIAFAWPATALAQDQGGLYIAGYGFNFEQAAEQGLARNPQGQRFFVLALPPHTAALTTAATQSAAAVRDRVVASGGVLFVCQRDIDNGSVDAAKLAPGVIAVRGFPPRGSDEIPRGERYFPDENRNNLPSNNETLRRLRGACS
;
A
#
# COMPACT_ATOMS: atom_id res chain seq x y z
N MET A 1 -74.81 38.32 -37.59
CA MET A 1 -75.08 37.51 -38.79
C MET A 1 -73.86 37.57 -39.72
N LYS A 2 -73.60 36.45 -40.42
CA LYS A 2 -72.55 36.16 -41.43
C LYS A 2 -71.15 35.76 -40.93
N ARG A 3 -70.89 34.46 -41.09
CA ARG A 3 -69.60 33.74 -41.11
C ARG A 3 -68.93 33.84 -42.49
N LEU A 4 -67.63 33.56 -42.55
CA LEU A 4 -66.89 32.57 -43.41
C LEU A 4 -65.39 33.00 -43.45
N ILE A 5 -64.46 32.38 -42.69
CA ILE A 5 -63.66 31.16 -42.93
C ILE A 5 -62.74 31.20 -44.17
N SER A 6 -61.42 31.12 -43.97
CA SER A 6 -60.46 30.21 -44.68
C SER A 6 -59.04 30.36 -44.09
N ALA A 7 -58.54 29.43 -43.27
CA ALA A 7 -57.54 28.36 -43.56
C ALA A 7 -56.20 28.88 -44.14
N LYS A 8 -55.00 28.56 -43.64
CA LYS A 8 -54.37 27.22 -43.56
C LYS A 8 -52.97 27.38 -42.88
N THR A 9 -52.73 26.84 -41.68
CA THR A 9 -51.93 25.63 -41.37
C THR A 9 -50.48 25.87 -40.93
N ASN A 10 -50.25 25.62 -39.63
CA ASN A 10 -49.14 24.95 -38.95
C ASN A 10 -47.68 25.10 -39.44
N ALA A 11 -46.83 25.54 -38.51
CA ALA A 11 -45.56 24.86 -38.25
C ALA A 11 -45.30 24.84 -36.73
N ARG A 12 -45.26 23.63 -36.17
CA ARG A 12 -44.81 23.33 -34.81
C ARG A 12 -43.28 23.21 -34.78
N VAL A 13 -42.75 23.26 -33.56
CA VAL A 13 -41.54 22.57 -33.06
C VAL A 13 -40.26 23.39 -33.01
N GLY A 14 -39.69 23.45 -31.81
CA GLY A 14 -38.31 23.82 -31.56
C GLY A 14 -37.98 23.97 -30.07
N LEU A 15 -38.24 22.95 -29.25
CA LEU A 15 -37.62 22.84 -27.92
C LEU A 15 -36.10 22.78 -28.12
N GLY A 16 -35.39 23.84 -27.74
CA GLY A 16 -33.93 23.82 -27.63
C GLY A 16 -33.52 23.08 -26.36
N ALA A 17 -33.08 21.83 -26.50
CA ALA A 17 -32.48 21.05 -25.43
C ALA A 17 -31.12 21.66 -25.06
N ALA A 18 -30.99 22.16 -23.83
CA ALA A 18 -29.70 22.54 -23.25
C ALA A 18 -28.93 21.26 -22.88
N ALA A 19 -27.97 20.88 -23.72
CA ALA A 19 -27.05 19.79 -23.42
C ALA A 19 -26.04 20.26 -22.35
N LEU A 20 -26.23 19.82 -21.10
CA LEU A 20 -25.22 19.93 -20.05
C LEU A 20 -24.11 18.92 -20.34
N ILE A 21 -22.98 19.40 -20.87
CA ILE A 21 -21.76 18.60 -20.99
C ILE A 21 -21.17 18.44 -19.58
N ALA A 22 -21.41 17.27 -18.98
CA ALA A 22 -20.71 16.86 -17.77
C ALA A 22 -19.24 16.62 -18.13
N PHE A 23 -18.34 17.49 -17.65
CA PHE A 23 -16.91 17.24 -17.66
C PHE A 23 -16.63 16.06 -16.72
N ALA A 24 -16.51 14.85 -17.28
CA ALA A 24 -15.86 13.75 -16.60
C ALA A 24 -14.36 14.08 -16.54
N TRP A 25 -13.89 14.63 -15.43
CA TRP A 25 -12.45 14.75 -15.20
C TRP A 25 -11.86 13.33 -15.23
N PRO A 26 -10.91 13.04 -16.13
CA PRO A 26 -10.12 11.84 -15.97
C PRO A 26 -9.34 12.03 -14.68
N ALA A 27 -9.62 11.21 -13.67
CA ALA A 27 -8.74 11.07 -12.54
C ALA A 27 -7.42 10.54 -13.10
N THR A 28 -6.51 11.45 -13.44
CA THR A 28 -5.11 11.11 -13.60
C THR A 28 -4.70 10.47 -12.28
N ALA A 29 -4.54 9.15 -12.29
CA ALA A 29 -3.85 8.43 -11.23
C ALA A 29 -2.43 8.98 -11.19
N LEU A 30 -2.24 10.09 -10.47
CA LEU A 30 -0.93 10.51 -10.01
C LEU A 30 -0.36 9.28 -9.33
N ALA A 31 0.83 8.85 -9.75
CA ALA A 31 1.57 7.81 -9.06
C ALA A 31 1.57 8.19 -7.58
N GLN A 32 0.72 7.52 -6.79
CA GLN A 32 0.58 7.79 -5.37
C GLN A 32 1.98 7.55 -4.81
N ASP A 33 2.65 8.63 -4.39
CA ASP A 33 3.98 8.52 -3.83
C ASP A 33 3.88 7.53 -2.66
N GLN A 34 4.81 6.59 -2.55
CA GLN A 34 4.69 5.59 -1.51
C GLN A 34 4.77 6.26 -0.14
N GLY A 35 3.95 5.77 0.77
CA GLY A 35 3.95 6.15 2.16
C GLY A 35 5.20 5.73 2.93
N GLY A 36 5.17 5.96 4.24
CA GLY A 36 6.32 5.74 5.13
C GLY A 36 6.63 4.27 5.45
N LEU A 37 7.81 4.08 6.05
CA LEU A 37 8.18 2.85 6.78
C LEU A 37 8.01 3.08 8.28
N TYR A 38 7.30 2.16 8.93
CA TYR A 38 7.01 2.14 10.35
C TYR A 38 7.61 0.86 10.95
N ILE A 39 8.41 0.99 12.00
CA ILE A 39 9.16 -0.14 12.56
C ILE A 39 8.66 -0.41 13.97
N ALA A 40 8.12 -1.62 14.18
CA ALA A 40 7.83 -2.15 15.49
C ALA A 40 9.11 -2.79 16.06
N GLY A 41 9.73 -2.06 16.96
CA GLY A 41 11.04 -2.31 17.56
C GLY A 41 11.53 -1.04 18.26
N TYR A 42 12.66 -1.12 18.99
CA TYR A 42 13.28 0.05 19.63
C TYR A 42 12.32 0.87 20.52
N GLY A 43 11.44 0.20 21.27
CA GLY A 43 10.48 0.85 22.17
C GLY A 43 9.07 1.06 21.60
N PHE A 44 8.80 0.65 20.36
CA PHE A 44 7.48 0.66 19.75
C PHE A 44 6.96 -0.75 19.51
N ASN A 45 5.73 -1.05 19.92
CA ASN A 45 5.09 -2.31 19.62
C ASN A 45 4.47 -2.33 18.20
N PHE A 46 3.95 -3.49 17.79
CA PHE A 46 3.36 -3.67 16.47
C PHE A 46 2.16 -2.75 16.24
N GLU A 47 1.23 -2.69 17.19
CA GLU A 47 0.01 -1.91 17.09
C GLU A 47 0.32 -0.41 16.94
N GLN A 48 1.27 0.12 17.69
CA GLN A 48 1.70 1.52 17.59
C GLN A 48 2.26 1.83 16.20
N ALA A 49 3.16 1.00 15.69
CA ALA A 49 3.75 1.20 14.36
C ALA A 49 2.70 1.08 13.25
N ALA A 50 1.80 0.09 13.35
CA ALA A 50 0.73 -0.14 12.39
C ALA A 50 -0.29 0.99 12.39
N GLU A 51 -0.76 1.44 13.56
CA GLU A 51 -1.71 2.55 13.68
C GLU A 51 -1.11 3.87 13.20
N GLN A 52 0.18 4.10 13.46
CA GLN A 52 0.88 5.25 12.88
C GLN A 52 0.92 5.17 11.34
N GLY A 53 1.14 3.98 10.78
CA GLY A 53 1.04 3.74 9.35
C GLY A 53 -0.35 4.02 8.79
N LEU A 54 -1.39 3.47 9.43
CA LEU A 54 -2.78 3.70 9.03
C LEU A 54 -3.16 5.19 9.07
N ALA A 55 -2.74 5.91 10.11
CA ALA A 55 -3.08 7.32 10.29
C ALA A 55 -2.35 8.27 9.33
N ARG A 56 -1.12 7.94 8.92
CA ARG A 56 -0.25 8.85 8.16
C ARG A 56 -0.24 8.61 6.65
N ASN A 57 -0.86 7.54 6.15
CA ASN A 57 -0.90 7.22 4.73
C ASN A 57 -2.36 7.09 4.26
N PRO A 58 -3.11 8.20 4.13
CA PRO A 58 -4.51 8.17 3.74
C PRO A 58 -4.66 7.76 2.26
N GLN A 59 -5.88 7.33 1.87
CA GLN A 59 -6.31 7.15 0.47
C GLN A 59 -5.61 6.01 -0.32
N GLY A 60 -5.34 4.87 0.32
CA GLY A 60 -4.75 3.72 -0.39
C GLY A 60 -3.28 3.93 -0.76
N GLN A 61 -2.67 4.98 -0.20
CA GLN A 61 -1.24 5.22 -0.29
C GLN A 61 -0.51 4.03 0.35
N ARG A 62 0.24 3.31 -0.46
CA ARG A 62 0.97 2.12 -0.02
C ARG A 62 2.02 2.48 1.02
N PHE A 63 2.05 1.78 2.15
CA PHE A 63 3.02 1.99 3.23
C PHE A 63 3.59 0.67 3.74
N PHE A 64 4.58 0.74 4.64
CA PHE A 64 5.34 -0.44 5.04
C PHE A 64 5.44 -0.52 6.56
N VAL A 65 5.21 -1.70 7.11
CA VAL A 65 5.35 -1.98 8.55
C VAL A 65 6.32 -3.14 8.73
N LEU A 66 7.46 -2.89 9.37
CA LEU A 66 8.43 -3.91 9.74
C LEU A 66 8.25 -4.27 11.21
N ALA A 67 8.14 -5.55 11.54
CA ALA A 67 8.23 -6.01 12.92
C ALA A 67 9.57 -6.71 13.18
N LEU A 68 10.26 -6.26 14.23
CA LEU A 68 11.44 -6.92 14.78
C LEU A 68 11.03 -7.75 16.00
N PRO A 69 11.73 -8.85 16.32
CA PRO A 69 11.50 -9.58 17.57
C PRO A 69 11.57 -8.64 18.79
N PRO A 70 10.70 -8.82 19.80
CA PRO A 70 9.67 -9.88 19.91
C PRO A 70 8.34 -9.55 19.20
N HIS A 71 8.21 -8.36 18.58
CA HIS A 71 6.94 -7.88 18.02
C HIS A 71 6.50 -8.62 16.75
N THR A 72 7.37 -9.45 16.18
CA THR A 72 7.05 -10.39 15.09
C THR A 72 5.94 -11.38 15.45
N ALA A 73 5.70 -11.64 16.75
CA ALA A 73 4.58 -12.49 17.20
C ALA A 73 3.21 -11.99 16.69
N ALA A 74 3.04 -10.67 16.55
CA ALA A 74 1.81 -10.07 16.01
C ALA A 74 1.57 -10.38 14.52
N LEU A 75 2.62 -10.80 13.80
CA LEU A 75 2.57 -11.17 12.39
C LEU A 75 2.40 -12.68 12.17
N THR A 76 2.18 -13.45 13.23
CA THR A 76 1.96 -14.89 13.14
C THR A 76 0.48 -15.26 13.03
N THR A 77 0.18 -16.49 12.65
CA THR A 77 -1.17 -17.07 12.71
C THR A 77 -1.68 -17.27 14.13
N ALA A 78 -0.79 -17.32 15.12
CA ALA A 78 -1.11 -17.41 16.54
C ALA A 78 -1.19 -16.04 17.25
N ALA A 79 -1.16 -14.94 16.49
CA ALA A 79 -1.29 -13.59 17.04
C ALA A 79 -2.58 -13.43 17.85
N THR A 80 -2.58 -12.53 18.82
CA THR A 80 -3.80 -12.15 19.55
C THR A 80 -4.85 -11.62 18.58
N GLN A 81 -6.14 -11.72 18.95
CA GLN A 81 -7.22 -11.23 18.10
C GLN A 81 -7.08 -9.73 17.79
N SER A 82 -6.58 -8.93 18.74
CA SER A 82 -6.32 -7.50 18.52
C SER A 82 -5.21 -7.25 17.50
N ALA A 83 -4.09 -7.98 17.61
CA ALA A 83 -2.98 -7.86 16.67
C ALA A 83 -3.37 -8.32 15.27
N ALA A 84 -4.11 -9.43 15.16
CA ALA A 84 -4.66 -9.91 13.89
C ALA A 84 -5.59 -8.86 13.24
N ALA A 85 -6.49 -8.24 14.02
CA ALA A 85 -7.38 -7.21 13.49
C ALA A 85 -6.64 -5.95 13.01
N VAL A 86 -5.55 -5.57 13.68
CA VAL A 86 -4.67 -4.47 13.23
C VAL A 86 -3.96 -4.86 11.93
N ARG A 87 -3.37 -6.06 11.88
CA ARG A 87 -2.71 -6.61 10.69
C ARG A 87 -3.63 -6.60 9.48
N ASP A 88 -4.86 -7.08 9.63
CA ASP A 88 -5.82 -7.18 8.54
C ASP A 88 -6.23 -5.79 8.03
N ARG A 89 -6.35 -4.78 8.92
CA ARG A 89 -6.57 -3.37 8.53
C ARG A 89 -5.38 -2.78 7.77
N VAL A 90 -4.15 -3.09 8.16
CA VAL A 90 -2.94 -2.66 7.44
C VAL A 90 -2.98 -3.20 6.01
N VAL A 91 -3.23 -4.50 5.83
CA VAL A 91 -3.31 -5.13 4.50
C VAL A 91 -4.46 -4.54 3.69
N ALA A 92 -5.64 -4.38 4.28
CA ALA A 92 -6.81 -3.79 3.61
C ALA A 92 -6.59 -2.34 3.16
N SER A 93 -5.68 -1.60 3.84
CA SER A 93 -5.32 -0.23 3.50
C SER A 93 -4.17 -0.12 2.50
N GLY A 94 -3.68 -1.25 1.96
CA GLY A 94 -2.55 -1.31 1.03
C GLY A 94 -1.18 -1.30 1.71
N GLY A 95 -1.12 -1.52 3.02
CA GLY A 95 0.12 -1.67 3.76
C GLY A 95 0.77 -3.04 3.54
N VAL A 96 2.10 -3.07 3.56
CA VAL A 96 2.89 -4.30 3.44
C VAL A 96 3.60 -4.60 4.75
N LEU A 97 3.51 -5.85 5.18
CA LEU A 97 4.02 -6.33 6.46
C LEU A 97 5.32 -7.09 6.24
N PHE A 98 6.36 -6.72 6.99
CA PHE A 98 7.68 -7.30 6.88
C PHE A 98 8.17 -7.94 8.19
N VAL A 99 8.99 -8.96 8.01
CA VAL A 99 9.94 -9.47 9.01
C VAL A 99 11.33 -9.54 8.38
N CYS A 100 12.38 -9.58 9.18
CA CYS A 100 13.74 -9.72 8.66
C CYS A 100 14.06 -11.19 8.34
N GLN A 101 14.61 -11.45 7.15
CA GLN A 101 15.07 -12.79 6.74
C GLN A 101 16.11 -13.34 7.73
N ARG A 102 17.03 -12.50 8.22
CA ARG A 102 18.01 -12.86 9.26
C ARG A 102 17.36 -13.50 10.49
N ASP A 103 16.21 -12.98 10.91
CA ASP A 103 15.53 -13.46 12.12
C ASP A 103 14.79 -14.78 11.86
N ILE A 104 14.48 -15.09 10.61
CA ILE A 104 14.03 -16.43 10.19
C ILE A 104 15.23 -17.39 10.18
N ASP A 105 16.31 -16.99 9.52
CA ASP A 105 17.50 -17.82 9.33
C ASP A 105 18.16 -18.22 10.67
N ASN A 106 18.09 -17.34 11.67
CA ASN A 106 18.62 -17.62 13.01
C ASN A 106 17.62 -18.30 13.96
N GLY A 107 16.39 -18.58 13.51
CA GLY A 107 15.36 -19.27 14.29
C GLY A 107 14.57 -18.40 15.29
N SER A 108 14.77 -17.08 15.30
CA SER A 108 13.98 -16.16 16.14
C SER A 108 12.55 -15.98 15.64
N VAL A 109 12.31 -16.25 14.35
CA VAL A 109 11.00 -16.22 13.69
C VAL A 109 10.80 -17.55 12.94
N ASP A 110 9.72 -18.24 13.25
CA ASP A 110 9.32 -19.45 12.53
C ASP A 110 8.49 -19.06 11.29
N ALA A 111 9.10 -19.17 10.10
CA ALA A 111 8.46 -18.79 8.84
C ALA A 111 7.15 -19.55 8.58
N ALA A 112 7.03 -20.80 9.05
CA ALA A 112 5.83 -21.60 8.86
C ALA A 112 4.63 -21.09 9.68
N LYS A 113 4.89 -20.23 10.68
CA LYS A 113 3.86 -19.64 11.54
C LYS A 113 3.46 -18.24 11.11
N LEU A 114 4.10 -17.65 10.10
CA LEU A 114 3.75 -16.31 9.64
C LEU A 114 2.36 -16.29 9.02
N ALA A 115 1.63 -15.20 9.27
CA ALA A 115 0.34 -14.97 8.63
C ALA A 115 0.53 -14.80 7.10
N PRO A 116 -0.45 -15.19 6.28
CA PRO A 116 -0.39 -14.99 4.85
C PRO A 116 -0.10 -13.53 4.47
N GLY A 117 0.77 -13.32 3.49
CA GLY A 117 1.12 -11.98 2.98
C GLY A 117 2.19 -11.23 3.77
N VAL A 118 2.71 -11.80 4.87
CA VAL A 118 3.93 -11.28 5.54
C VAL A 118 5.15 -11.65 4.70
N ILE A 119 6.02 -10.68 4.45
CA ILE A 119 7.15 -10.81 3.54
C ILE A 119 8.46 -10.76 4.33
N ALA A 120 9.35 -11.72 4.09
CA ALA A 120 10.70 -11.68 4.61
C ALA A 120 11.57 -10.75 3.77
N VAL A 121 12.31 -9.86 4.43
CA VAL A 121 13.21 -8.90 3.76
C VAL A 121 14.64 -9.10 4.22
N ARG A 122 15.57 -9.10 3.28
CA ARG A 122 17.01 -9.18 3.56
C ARG A 122 17.57 -7.83 3.99
N GLY A 123 18.57 -7.86 4.86
CA GLY A 123 19.39 -6.71 5.19
C GLY A 123 20.33 -6.31 4.04
N PHE A 124 21.33 -5.49 4.35
CA PHE A 124 22.42 -5.24 3.41
C PHE A 124 23.30 -6.48 3.28
N PRO A 125 23.75 -6.81 2.06
CA PRO A 125 24.74 -7.85 1.90
C PRO A 125 26.06 -7.42 2.53
N PRO A 126 26.95 -8.38 2.88
CA PRO A 126 28.28 -8.06 3.38
C PRO A 126 29.04 -7.11 2.46
N ARG A 127 29.93 -6.29 3.02
CA ARG A 127 30.76 -5.38 2.21
C ARG A 127 31.60 -6.18 1.21
N GLY A 128 31.54 -5.78 -0.06
CA GLY A 128 32.26 -6.45 -1.15
C GLY A 128 31.53 -7.65 -1.76
N SER A 129 30.30 -7.96 -1.31
CA SER A 129 29.45 -8.97 -1.95
C SER A 129 28.87 -8.45 -3.28
N ASP A 130 28.75 -9.35 -4.26
CA ASP A 130 28.10 -9.10 -5.55
C ASP A 130 26.64 -9.59 -5.60
N GLU A 131 26.03 -9.91 -4.44
CA GLU A 131 24.63 -10.37 -4.35
C GLU A 131 23.61 -9.35 -4.87
N ILE A 132 23.93 -8.07 -4.79
CA ILE A 132 23.19 -7.01 -5.49
C ILE A 132 24.08 -6.56 -6.66
N PRO A 133 23.65 -6.79 -7.92
CA PRO A 133 24.42 -6.37 -9.08
C PRO A 133 24.72 -4.87 -9.05
N ARG A 134 25.87 -4.48 -9.62
CA ARG A 134 26.27 -3.08 -9.68
C ARG A 134 25.20 -2.25 -10.39
N GLY A 135 24.77 -1.16 -9.75
CA GLY A 135 23.72 -0.27 -10.27
C GLY A 135 22.29 -0.73 -9.94
N GLU A 136 22.10 -1.94 -9.40
CA GLU A 136 20.82 -2.39 -8.89
C GLU A 136 20.67 -2.05 -7.40
N ARG A 137 19.42 -2.05 -6.93
CA ARG A 137 19.06 -1.78 -5.53
C ARG A 137 18.33 -2.92 -4.83
N TYR A 138 17.84 -3.87 -5.61
CA TYR A 138 17.13 -5.06 -5.15
C TYR A 138 17.99 -6.28 -5.42
N PHE A 139 17.83 -7.32 -4.60
CA PHE A 139 18.39 -8.62 -4.95
C PHE A 139 17.66 -9.19 -6.19
N PRO A 140 18.32 -10.01 -7.02
CA PRO A 140 17.73 -10.50 -8.28
C PRO A 140 16.40 -11.26 -8.11
N ASP A 141 16.25 -11.96 -6.99
CA ASP A 141 15.10 -12.81 -6.64
C ASP A 141 14.03 -12.08 -5.82
N GLU A 142 14.24 -10.80 -5.46
CA GLU A 142 13.22 -10.02 -4.76
C GLU A 142 12.08 -9.59 -5.68
N ASN A 143 10.84 -9.77 -5.21
CA ASN A 143 9.70 -9.15 -5.86
C ASN A 143 9.69 -7.64 -5.59
N ARG A 144 10.10 -6.86 -6.58
CA ARG A 144 10.17 -5.38 -6.53
C ARG A 144 8.82 -4.73 -6.22
N ASN A 145 7.71 -5.36 -6.62
CA ASN A 145 6.37 -4.86 -6.30
C ASN A 145 6.07 -4.91 -4.82
N ASN A 146 6.84 -5.66 -4.03
CA ASN A 146 6.66 -5.79 -2.58
C ASN A 146 7.54 -4.84 -1.77
N LEU A 147 8.49 -4.14 -2.40
CA LEU A 147 9.47 -3.32 -1.69
C LEU A 147 9.27 -1.81 -1.92
N PRO A 148 9.83 -0.96 -1.04
CA PRO A 148 9.84 0.47 -1.24
C PRO A 148 10.55 0.86 -2.54
N SER A 149 9.94 1.77 -3.32
CA SER A 149 10.54 2.38 -4.50
C SER A 149 11.43 3.58 -4.15
N ASN A 150 11.18 4.20 -2.99
CA ASN A 150 11.99 5.27 -2.43
C ASN A 150 13.31 4.70 -1.84
N ASN A 151 14.44 5.25 -2.26
CA ASN A 151 15.77 4.77 -1.87
C ASN A 151 16.04 4.93 -0.37
N GLU A 152 15.58 6.00 0.25
CA GLU A 152 15.77 6.23 1.69
C GLU A 152 14.94 5.25 2.52
N THR A 153 13.68 5.04 2.13
CA THR A 153 12.81 4.04 2.77
C THR A 153 13.38 2.63 2.63
N LEU A 154 13.88 2.26 1.45
CA LEU A 154 14.52 0.96 1.23
C LEU A 154 15.82 0.81 2.04
N ARG A 155 16.64 1.87 2.10
CA ARG A 155 17.88 1.90 2.89
C ARG A 155 17.60 1.69 4.37
N ARG A 156 16.57 2.36 4.91
CA ARG A 156 16.14 2.22 6.30
C ARG A 156 15.59 0.82 6.58
N LEU A 157 14.78 0.26 5.68
CA LEU A 157 14.25 -1.10 5.78
C LEU A 157 15.38 -2.14 5.87
N ARG A 158 16.33 -2.08 4.94
CA ARG A 158 17.47 -3.00 4.91
C ARG A 158 18.41 -2.79 6.10
N GLY A 159 18.62 -1.54 6.52
CA GLY A 159 19.41 -1.21 7.70
C GLY A 159 18.83 -1.82 8.98
N ALA A 160 17.50 -1.86 9.13
CA ALA A 160 16.86 -2.49 10.28
C ALA A 160 16.98 -4.04 10.29
N CYS A 161 17.17 -4.64 9.11
CA CYS A 161 17.33 -6.09 8.94
C CYS A 161 18.78 -6.56 8.76
N SER A 162 19.76 -5.65 8.92
CA SER A 162 21.20 -5.96 8.89
C SER A 162 21.68 -6.36 10.27
#